data_AF-L0J7Z6-F1
#
_entry.id   AF-L0J7Z6-F1
#
_cell.length_a   1.000
_cell.length_b   1.000
_cell.length_c   1.000
_cell.angle_alpha   90.00
_cell.angle_beta   90.00
_cell.angle_gamma   90.00
#
_symmetry.space_group_name_H-M   'P 1'
#
loop_
_entity.id
_entity.type
_entity.pdbx_description
1 polymer ?
#
loop_
_entity_poly.entity_id
_entity_poly.type
_entity_poly.pdbx_seq_one_letter_code
_entity_poly.pdbx_strand_id
1 'polypeptide(L)' 'MVVVVYVEDADPVDVELRLKGELVAAYNAAHAEWVRRAIAEVEGQIAWLESEAAEVALAEAAAEHADDLWADYDLGIPA' A
#
# COMPACT_ATOMS: atom_id res chain seq x y z
N MET A 1 11.44 -23.50 -30.39
CA MET A 1 12.88 -23.55 -30.72
C MET A 1 13.62 -23.61 -29.40
N VAL A 2 14.12 -24.79 -29.01
CA VAL A 2 14.87 -24.95 -27.76
C VAL A 2 16.31 -24.53 -28.03
N VAL A 3 16.77 -23.47 -27.39
CA VAL A 3 18.17 -23.03 -27.47
C VAL A 3 18.96 -23.87 -26.47
N VAL A 4 19.73 -24.83 -26.98
CA VAL A 4 20.68 -25.62 -26.17
C VAL A 4 22.02 -24.88 -26.22
N VAL A 5 22.40 -24.26 -25.11
CA VAL A 5 23.71 -23.61 -24.95
C VAL A 5 24.69 -24.65 -24.45
N TYR A 6 25.58 -25.12 -25.33
CA TYR A 6 26.74 -25.90 -24.91
C TYR A 6 27.79 -24.94 -24.39
N VAL A 7 27.99 -24.93 -23.06
CA VAL A 7 29.12 -24.26 -22.43
C VAL A 7 30.28 -25.25 -22.46
N GLU A 8 31.12 -25.16 -23.48
CA GLU A 8 32.39 -25.87 -23.51
C GLU A 8 33.21 -25.41 -22.28
N ASP A 9 33.59 -26.35 -21.41
CA ASP A 9 34.39 -26.19 -20.16
C ASP A 9 33.68 -25.89 -18.82
N ALA A 10 32.34 -25.93 -18.71
CA ALA A 10 31.68 -25.90 -17.40
C ALA A 10 31.27 -27.30 -16.93
N ASP A 11 31.70 -27.69 -15.72
CA ASP A 11 31.20 -28.90 -15.07
C ASP A 11 29.66 -28.80 -14.98
N PRO A 12 28.88 -29.80 -15.44
CA PRO A 12 27.42 -29.76 -15.38
C PRO A 12 26.86 -29.42 -14.00
N VAL A 13 27.60 -29.73 -12.92
CA VAL A 13 27.24 -29.37 -11.54
C VAL A 13 27.28 -27.85 -11.29
N ASP A 14 28.27 -27.15 -11.86
CA ASP A 14 28.42 -25.68 -11.71
C ASP A 14 27.32 -24.92 -12.46
N VAL A 15 26.89 -25.45 -13.62
CA VAL A 15 25.78 -24.88 -14.39
C VAL A 15 24.47 -25.01 -13.62
N GLU A 16 24.22 -26.17 -13.00
CA GLU A 16 22.99 -26.42 -12.24
C GLU A 16 22.91 -25.57 -10.96
N LEU A 17 24.02 -25.40 -10.24
CA LEU A 17 24.11 -24.53 -9.06
C LEU A 17 23.88 -23.06 -9.42
N ARG A 18 24.47 -22.58 -10.52
CA ARG A 18 24.26 -21.21 -11.00
C ARG A 18 22.79 -20.96 -11.37
N LEU A 19 22.18 -21.87 -12.13
CA LEU A 19 20.77 -21.75 -12.53
C LEU A 19 19.82 -21.77 -11.32
N LYS A 20 20.11 -22.61 -10.31
CA LYS A 20 19.36 -22.60 -9.03
C LYS A 20 19.52 -21.27 -8.29
N GLY A 21 20.73 -20.71 -8.23
CA GLY A 21 20.99 -19.40 -7.63
C GLY A 21 20.25 -18.27 -8.35
N GLU A 22 20.28 -18.26 -9.68
CA GLU A 22 19.56 -17.29 -10.51
C GLU A 22 18.04 -17.40 -10.34
N LEU A 23 17.50 -18.62 -10.24
CA LEU A 23 16.07 -18.84 -10.00
C LEU A 23 15.63 -18.30 -8.63
N VAL A 24 16.41 -18.55 -7.58
CA VAL A 24 16.12 -18.02 -6.24
C VAL A 24 16.19 -16.50 -6.23
N ALA A 25 17.19 -15.91 -6.89
CA ALA A 25 17.31 -14.46 -7.01
C ALA A 25 16.11 -13.86 -7.76
N ALA A 26 15.69 -14.47 -8.87
CA ALA A 26 14.54 -14.03 -9.65
C ALA A 26 13.24 -14.12 -8.83
N TYR A 27 13.04 -15.22 -8.11
CA TYR A 27 11.88 -15.40 -7.23
C TYR A 27 11.84 -14.35 -6.13
N ASN A 28 12.95 -14.15 -5.41
CA ASN A 28 13.03 -13.18 -4.33
C ASN A 28 12.81 -11.75 -4.83
N ALA A 29 13.32 -11.40 -6.02
CA ALA A 29 13.09 -10.10 -6.63
C ALA A 29 11.61 -9.90 -6.99
N ALA A 30 10.98 -10.90 -7.63
CA ALA A 30 9.55 -10.85 -7.97
C ALA A 30 8.67 -10.77 -6.71
N HIS A 31 9.02 -11.53 -5.67
CA HIS A 31 8.32 -11.51 -4.39
C HIS A 31 8.46 -10.15 -3.69
N ALA A 32 9.66 -9.59 -3.65
CA ALA A 32 9.89 -8.26 -3.07
C ALA A 32 9.09 -7.17 -3.81
N GLU A 33 9.04 -7.25 -5.14
CA GLU A 33 8.23 -6.33 -5.95
C GLU A 33 6.73 -6.48 -5.67
N TRP A 34 6.24 -7.72 -5.55
CA TRP A 34 4.86 -7.99 -5.17
C TRP A 34 4.53 -7.42 -3.79
N VAL A 35 5.41 -7.63 -2.80
CA VAL A 35 5.24 -7.10 -1.44
C VAL A 35 5.17 -5.57 -1.45
N ARG A 36 6.05 -4.89 -2.21
CA ARG A 36 6.00 -3.41 -2.32
C ARG A 36 4.68 -2.92 -2.88
N ARG A 37 4.13 -3.60 -3.89
CA ARG A 37 2.83 -3.24 -4.48
C ARG A 37 1.69 -3.44 -3.48
N ALA A 38 1.71 -4.56 -2.75
CA ALA A 38 0.72 -4.83 -1.71
C ALA A 38 0.77 -3.78 -0.59
N ILE A 39 1.98 -3.36 -0.17
CA ILE A 39 2.15 -2.27 0.81
C ILE A 39 1.55 -0.96 0.26
N ALA A 40 1.91 -0.56 -0.97
CA ALA A 40 1.42 0.68 -1.55
C ALA A 40 -0.12 0.69 -1.71
N GLU A 41 -0.73 -0.46 -2.02
CA GLU A 41 -2.18 -0.61 -2.07
C GLU A 41 -2.83 -0.38 -0.70
N VAL A 42 -2.30 -1.03 0.34
CA VAL A 42 -2.81 -0.88 1.71
C VAL A 42 -2.60 0.54 2.24
N GLU A 43 -1.45 1.15 1.98
CA GLU A 43 -1.19 2.55 2.34
C GLU A 43 -2.20 3.50 1.66
N GLY A 44 -2.53 3.25 0.39
CA GLY A 44 -3.56 4.01 -0.32
C GLY A 44 -4.95 3.85 0.31
N GLN A 45 -5.31 2.63 0.71
CA GLN A 45 -6.59 2.38 1.40
C GLN A 45 -6.65 3.07 2.77
N ILE A 46 -5.57 3.05 3.53
CA ILE A 46 -5.48 3.74 4.83
C ILE A 46 -5.66 5.25 4.63
N ALA A 47 -4.92 5.85 3.71
CA ALA A 47 -5.00 7.29 3.46
C ALA A 47 -6.42 7.73 3.05
N TRP A 48 -7.11 6.91 2.25
CA TRP A 48 -8.50 7.16 1.89
C TRP A 48 -9.44 7.09 3.10
N LEU A 49 -9.33 6.05 3.94
CA LEU A 49 -10.14 5.91 5.15
C LEU A 49 -9.90 7.03 6.16
N GLU A 50 -8.64 7.45 6.33
CA GLU A 50 -8.29 8.59 7.19
C GLU A 50 -8.90 9.89 6.69
N SER A 51 -8.94 10.11 5.36
CA SER A 51 -9.62 11.25 4.76
C SER A 51 -11.12 11.24 5.03
N GLU A 52 -11.78 10.09 4.83
CA GLU A 52 -13.22 9.96 5.12
C GLU A 52 -13.52 10.20 6.60
N ALA A 53 -12.72 9.62 7.50
CA ALA A 53 -12.88 9.82 8.93
C ALA A 53 -12.73 11.30 9.33
N ALA A 54 -11.79 12.02 8.71
CA ALA A 54 -11.60 13.45 8.94
C ALA A 54 -12.78 14.28 8.44
N GLU A 55 -13.34 13.95 7.28
CA GLU A 55 -14.54 14.62 6.74
C GLU A 55 -15.77 14.42 7.65
N VAL A 56 -15.97 13.20 8.14
CA VAL A 56 -17.05 12.87 9.08
C VAL A 56 -16.88 13.67 10.38
N ALA A 57 -15.68 13.66 10.97
CA ALA A 57 -15.40 14.39 12.21
C ALA A 57 -15.62 15.90 12.05
N LEU A 58 -15.24 16.48 10.90
CA LEU A 58 -15.48 17.89 10.60
C LEU A 58 -16.98 18.19 10.48
N ALA A 59 -17.74 17.32 9.81
CA ALA A 59 -19.18 17.50 9.66
C ALA A 59 -19.91 17.40 11.02
N GLU A 60 -19.51 16.46 11.88
CA GLU A 60 -20.04 16.32 13.24
C GLU A 60 -19.74 17.56 14.08
N ALA A 61 -18.49 18.03 14.09
CA ALA A 61 -18.11 19.25 14.82
C ALA A 61 -18.86 20.50 14.31
N ALA A 62 -19.07 20.60 12.99
CA ALA A 62 -19.86 21.70 12.42
C ALA A 62 -21.34 21.62 12.83
N ALA A 63 -21.91 20.42 12.90
CA ALA A 63 -23.29 20.22 13.35
C ALA A 63 -23.46 20.54 14.83
N GLU A 64 -22.55 20.09 15.69
CA GLU A 64 -22.54 20.42 17.12
C GLU A 64 -22.43 21.93 17.33
N HIS A 65 -21.49 22.58 16.62
CA HIS A 65 -21.35 24.03 16.72
C HIS A 65 -22.59 24.79 16.22
N ALA A 66 -23.25 24.31 15.17
CA ALA A 66 -24.49 24.92 14.69
C ALA A 66 -25.64 24.76 15.69
N ASP A 67 -25.72 23.62 16.40
CA ASP A 67 -26.71 23.37 17.45
C ASP A 67 -26.48 24.30 18.65
N ASP A 68 -25.24 24.46 19.08
CA ASP A 68 -24.86 25.41 20.14
C ASP A 68 -25.27 26.85 19.78
N LEU A 69 -24.97 27.30 18.56
CA LEU A 69 -25.35 28.63 18.08
C LEU A 69 -26.87 28.81 18.03
N TRP A 70 -27.61 27.76 17.65
CA TRP A 70 -29.06 27.80 17.65
C TRP A 70 -29.62 27.89 19.08
N ALA A 71 -29.06 27.13 20.02
CA ALA A 71 -29.44 27.16 21.42
C ALA A 71 -29.18 28.54 22.05
N ASP A 72 -28.03 29.15 21.77
CA ASP A 72 -27.71 30.51 22.21
C ASP A 72 -28.69 31.55 21.64
N TYR A 73 -29.03 31.43 20.36
CA TYR A 73 -30.04 32.27 19.72
C TYR A 73 -31.42 32.15 20.39
N ASP A 74 -31.88 30.94 20.69
CA ASP A 74 -33.17 30.70 21.37
C ASP A 74 -33.18 31.28 22.80
N LEU A 75 -32.01 31.38 23.44
CA LEU A 75 -31.82 32.03 24.74
C LEU A 75 -31.61 33.56 24.65
N GLY A 76 -31.55 34.12 23.45
CA GLY A 76 -31.28 35.55 23.22
C GLY A 76 -29.84 35.96 23.55
N ILE A 77 -28.92 35.01 23.59
CA ILE A 77 -27.49 35.25 23.80
C ILE A 77 -26.89 35.65 22.44
N PRO A 78 -26.24 36.82 22.32
CA PRO A 78 -25.58 37.21 21.08
C PRO A 78 -24.36 36.32 20.82
N ALA A 79 -24.17 35.97 19.54
CA ALA A 79 -23.05 35.17 19.03
C ALA A 79 -21.67 35.81 19.22
#